data_AF-A0A0F9JHP3-F1
#
_entry.id   AF-A0A0F9JHP3-F1
#
_cell.length_a   1.000
_cell.length_b   1.000
_cell.length_c   1.000
_cell.angle_alpha   90.00
_cell.angle_beta   90.00
_cell.angle_gamma   90.00
#
_symmetry.space_group_name_H-M   'P 1'
#
loop_
_entity.id
_entity.type
_entity.pdbx_description
1 polymer ?
#
loop_
_entity_poly.entity_id
_entity_poly.type
_entity_poly.pdbx_seq_one_letter_code
_entity_poly.pdbx_strand_id
1 'polypeptide(L)'
;MANQLTRYATVASLLTAGEGSFFGYHVYPMTSANTGEPAAVIDEVRVFQTVLPFRAVVRQIVTEVTTLVAAQFYSVGIYRIDGNSLLVHTGAITTASAAVISTTVTAVTLEPGVYWFAQTADTTTTLTMRQVGAVTNSLAFQNAGSEIRSGTAANSSSSGVLPATLGTITASVSRFPVLALFAP
;
A
#
# COMPACT_ATOMS: atom_id res chain seq x y z
N MET A 1 -47.05 3.20 -8.64
CA MET A 1 -45.97 2.52 -7.89
C MET A 1 -44.81 2.26 -8.85
N ALA A 2 -43.61 2.62 -8.40
CA ALA A 2 -42.25 2.34 -8.88
C ALA A 2 -41.98 2.02 -10.36
N ASN A 3 -41.12 2.83 -10.98
CA ASN A 3 -40.09 2.30 -11.88
C ASN A 3 -38.81 3.14 -11.72
N GLN A 4 -38.10 2.91 -10.61
CA GLN A 4 -36.78 3.48 -10.40
C GLN A 4 -35.80 2.64 -11.21
N LEU A 5 -35.43 3.14 -12.40
CA LEU A 5 -34.37 2.60 -13.23
C LEU A 5 -33.09 2.49 -12.41
N THR A 6 -32.72 1.27 -12.04
CA THR A 6 -31.39 0.92 -11.55
C THR A 6 -30.41 1.28 -12.66
N ARG A 7 -29.81 2.48 -12.60
CA ARG A 7 -28.67 2.83 -13.44
C ARG A 7 -27.54 1.89 -13.02
N TYR A 8 -27.28 0.87 -13.83
CA TYR A 8 -26.01 0.15 -13.81
C TYR A 8 -24.92 1.20 -14.03
N ALA A 9 -24.20 1.56 -12.97
CA ALA A 9 -22.92 2.22 -13.16
C ALA A 9 -22.04 1.20 -13.87
N THR A 10 -21.80 1.40 -15.16
CA THR A 10 -20.78 0.63 -15.88
C THR A 10 -19.46 0.98 -15.21
N VAL A 11 -19.01 0.12 -14.29
CA VAL A 11 -17.75 0.27 -13.59
C VAL A 11 -16.65 0.13 -14.65
N ALA A 12 -15.89 1.21 -14.86
CA ALA A 12 -14.70 1.14 -15.70
C ALA A 12 -13.77 0.08 -15.10
N SER A 13 -13.28 -0.83 -15.93
CA SER A 13 -12.32 -1.85 -15.54
C SER A 13 -11.08 -1.69 -16.39
N LEU A 14 -9.92 -1.86 -15.76
CA LEU A 14 -8.64 -1.91 -16.45
C LEU A 14 -8.24 -3.38 -16.58
N LEU A 15 -8.35 -3.93 -17.79
CA LEU A 15 -8.15 -5.36 -18.07
C LEU A 15 -7.09 -5.64 -19.15
N THR A 16 -6.50 -4.60 -19.75
CA THR A 16 -5.56 -4.77 -20.85
C THR A 16 -4.14 -5.02 -20.32
N ALA A 17 -3.55 -6.15 -20.69
CA ALA A 17 -2.17 -6.47 -20.34
C ALA A 17 -1.21 -5.44 -20.97
N GLY A 18 -0.39 -4.80 -20.13
CA GLY A 18 0.57 -3.78 -20.57
C GLY A 18 0.02 -2.36 -20.73
N GLU A 19 -1.28 -2.13 -20.46
CA GLU A 19 -1.87 -0.79 -20.47
C GLU A 19 -2.50 -0.44 -19.12
N GLY A 20 -2.09 0.70 -18.57
CA GLY A 20 -2.61 1.24 -17.32
C GLY A 20 -2.18 0.45 -16.08
N SER A 21 -2.15 1.15 -14.96
CA SER A 21 -1.79 0.60 -13.66
C SER A 21 -2.29 1.59 -12.60
N PHE A 22 -2.60 1.11 -11.41
CA PHE A 22 -2.92 2.01 -10.30
C PHE A 22 -1.87 1.90 -9.20
N PHE A 23 -1.64 3.01 -8.51
CA PHE A 23 -0.81 3.03 -7.31
C PHE A 23 -1.68 2.72 -6.11
N GLY A 24 -1.22 1.79 -5.27
CA GLY A 24 -2.04 1.22 -4.21
C GLY A 24 -2.53 2.19 -3.15
N TYR A 25 -1.98 3.41 -3.04
CA TYR A 25 -2.12 4.26 -1.84
C TYR A 25 -2.81 5.64 -2.05
N HIS A 26 -3.33 6.00 -3.23
CA HIS A 26 -3.55 7.42 -3.54
C HIS A 26 -4.69 8.15 -2.79
N VAL A 27 -4.31 8.98 -1.80
CA VAL A 27 -5.04 10.17 -1.30
C VAL A 27 -4.37 11.49 -1.77
N TYR A 28 -3.17 11.42 -2.36
CA TYR A 28 -2.37 12.57 -2.82
C TYR A 28 -2.04 12.46 -4.31
N PRO A 29 -1.98 13.51 -5.15
CA PRO A 29 -1.39 13.40 -6.48
C PRO A 29 0.12 13.12 -6.42
N MET A 30 0.68 12.33 -7.35
CA MET A 30 2.15 12.15 -7.43
C MET A 30 2.75 13.46 -7.93
N THR A 31 3.40 14.20 -7.04
CA THR A 31 4.07 15.46 -7.41
C THR A 31 5.59 15.32 -7.45
N SER A 32 6.17 14.34 -6.74
CA SER A 32 7.59 13.98 -6.78
C SER A 32 7.84 12.57 -6.18
N ALA A 33 9.03 12.02 -6.41
CA ALA A 33 9.46 10.77 -5.78
C ALA A 33 10.56 11.05 -4.74
N ASN A 34 10.39 10.50 -3.54
CA ASN A 34 11.32 10.61 -2.42
C ASN A 34 11.98 9.24 -2.15
N THR A 35 12.92 9.24 -1.21
CA THR A 35 13.52 8.02 -0.66
C THR A 35 13.37 8.05 0.85
N GLY A 36 12.95 6.93 1.44
CA GLY A 36 12.80 6.83 2.89
C GLY A 36 12.56 5.40 3.38
N GLU A 37 12.57 5.25 4.70
CA GLU A 37 12.38 3.97 5.38
C GLU A 37 10.90 3.54 5.31
N PRO A 38 10.58 2.26 5.03
CA PRO A 38 9.20 1.79 5.00
C PRO A 38 8.59 1.62 6.41
N ALA A 39 9.41 1.41 7.43
CA ALA A 39 9.01 1.22 8.82
C ALA A 39 9.87 2.10 9.74
N ALA A 40 9.41 2.42 10.96
CA ALA A 40 10.20 3.15 11.95
C ALA A 40 10.81 2.24 13.02
N VAL A 41 10.15 1.13 13.30
CA VAL A 41 10.64 0.04 14.17
C VAL A 41 10.55 -1.30 13.44
N ILE A 42 11.33 -2.28 13.89
CA ILE A 42 11.38 -3.61 13.27
C ILE A 42 9.98 -4.21 13.30
N ASP A 43 9.58 -4.81 12.18
CA ASP A 43 8.29 -5.45 11.99
C ASP A 43 7.07 -4.53 12.18
N GLU A 44 7.27 -3.21 12.09
CA GLU A 44 6.17 -2.27 12.10
C GLU A 44 5.38 -2.32 10.79
N VAL A 45 4.05 -2.32 10.90
CA VAL A 45 3.16 -2.24 9.74
C VAL A 45 2.60 -0.82 9.65
N ARG A 46 3.02 -0.10 8.61
CA ARG A 46 2.52 1.24 8.28
C ARG A 46 1.41 1.15 7.27
N VAL A 47 0.32 1.87 7.52
CA VAL A 47 -0.88 1.81 6.70
C VAL A 47 -1.36 3.19 6.29
N PHE A 48 -1.92 3.25 5.08
CA PHE A 48 -2.38 4.46 4.43
C PHE A 48 -3.68 4.16 3.70
N GLN A 49 -4.73 4.92 3.96
CA GLN A 49 -5.97 4.77 3.20
C GLN A 49 -5.74 5.14 1.74
N THR A 50 -6.54 4.55 0.88
CA THR A 50 -6.48 4.76 -0.57
C THR A 50 -7.84 4.62 -1.18
N VAL A 51 -8.10 5.36 -2.24
CA VAL A 51 -9.33 5.22 -3.02
C VAL A 51 -8.97 4.62 -4.37
N LEU A 52 -9.54 3.46 -4.65
CA LEU A 52 -9.50 2.84 -5.97
C LEU A 52 -10.78 3.23 -6.73
N PRO A 53 -10.70 4.06 -7.78
CA PRO A 53 -11.90 4.58 -8.46
C PRO A 53 -12.49 3.63 -9.51
N PHE A 54 -11.78 2.58 -9.90
CA PHE A 54 -12.17 1.62 -10.94
C PHE A 54 -11.84 0.20 -10.53
N ARG A 55 -12.48 -0.79 -11.17
CA ARG A 55 -12.12 -2.20 -10.91
C ARG A 55 -10.74 -2.49 -11.49
N ALA A 56 -9.88 -3.13 -10.70
CA ALA A 56 -8.55 -3.52 -11.12
C ALA A 56 -8.28 -4.98 -10.82
N VAL A 57 -7.60 -5.67 -11.74
CA VAL A 57 -7.02 -6.98 -11.48
C VAL A 57 -5.55 -6.77 -11.18
N VAL A 58 -5.04 -7.38 -10.11
CA VAL A 58 -3.64 -7.33 -9.71
C VAL A 58 -3.03 -8.71 -9.89
N ARG A 59 -1.96 -8.81 -10.67
CA ARG A 59 -1.10 -10.01 -10.79
C ARG A 59 0.36 -9.72 -10.52
N GLN A 60 0.74 -8.46 -10.49
CA GLN A 60 2.11 -8.06 -10.26
C GLN A 60 2.15 -6.81 -9.37
N ILE A 61 3.11 -6.79 -8.45
CA ILE A 61 3.44 -5.64 -7.64
C ILE A 61 4.88 -5.25 -7.91
N VAL A 62 5.12 -4.00 -8.29
CA VAL A 62 6.47 -3.46 -8.52
C VAL A 62 6.79 -2.41 -7.47
N THR A 63 7.96 -2.55 -6.86
CA THR A 63 8.53 -1.62 -5.87
C THR A 63 10.00 -1.37 -6.19
N GLU A 64 10.64 -0.43 -5.49
CA GLU A 64 12.07 -0.17 -5.67
C GLU A 64 12.75 0.01 -4.31
N VAL A 65 13.81 -0.78 -4.09
CA VAL A 65 14.75 -0.62 -2.98
C VAL A 65 15.88 0.29 -3.46
N THR A 66 16.11 1.40 -2.76
CA THR A 66 17.15 2.38 -3.11
C THR A 66 18.41 2.22 -2.25
N THR A 67 18.26 1.79 -1.00
CA THR A 67 19.38 1.39 -0.13
C THR A 67 19.10 -0.01 0.41
N LEU A 68 19.95 -0.97 0.06
CA LEU A 68 19.81 -2.37 0.44
C LEU A 68 20.24 -2.63 1.88
N VAL A 69 19.71 -3.71 2.47
CA VAL A 69 20.18 -4.26 3.76
C VAL A 69 20.26 -5.77 3.63
N ALA A 70 21.43 -6.35 3.87
CA ALA A 70 21.58 -7.80 3.72
C ALA A 70 20.76 -8.55 4.79
N ALA A 71 20.22 -9.72 4.40
CA ALA A 71 19.48 -10.63 5.28
C ALA A 71 18.25 -10.02 5.97
N GLN A 72 17.59 -9.07 5.31
CA GLN A 72 16.34 -8.46 5.75
C GLN A 72 15.26 -8.59 4.66
N PHE A 73 14.02 -8.39 5.06
CA PHE A 73 12.83 -8.53 4.25
C PHE A 73 11.87 -7.34 4.38
N TYR A 74 11.11 -7.09 3.33
CA TYR A 74 10.02 -6.12 3.34
C TYR A 74 8.79 -6.70 2.63
N SER A 75 7.65 -6.04 2.81
CA SER A 75 6.45 -6.36 2.06
C SER A 75 5.57 -5.14 1.89
N VAL A 76 4.79 -5.16 0.82
CA VAL A 76 3.69 -4.22 0.59
C VAL A 76 2.43 -5.00 0.24
N GLY A 77 1.27 -4.40 0.51
CA GLY A 77 0.00 -5.05 0.24
C GLY A 77 -1.22 -4.14 0.39
N ILE A 78 -2.38 -4.71 0.11
CA ILE A 78 -3.68 -4.06 0.20
C ILE A 78 -4.56 -4.86 1.15
N TYR A 79 -5.16 -4.18 2.13
CA TYR A 79 -6.23 -4.72 2.96
C TYR A 79 -7.57 -4.09 2.61
N ARG A 80 -8.66 -4.80 2.91
CA ARG A 80 -10.00 -4.17 3.03
C ARG A 80 -9.97 -3.03 4.04
N ILE A 81 -10.85 -2.05 3.87
CA ILE A 81 -10.97 -0.88 4.76
C ILE A 81 -11.22 -1.22 6.23
N ASP A 82 -11.81 -2.38 6.51
CA ASP A 82 -12.01 -2.87 7.88
C ASP A 82 -10.72 -3.38 8.56
N GLY A 83 -9.63 -3.53 7.80
CA GLY A 83 -8.34 -4.03 8.26
C GLY A 83 -8.33 -5.54 8.59
N ASN A 84 -9.41 -6.28 8.29
CA ASN A 84 -9.58 -7.68 8.69
C ASN A 84 -9.26 -8.67 7.56
N SER A 85 -8.98 -8.19 6.36
CA SER A 85 -8.65 -9.05 5.21
C SER A 85 -7.49 -8.45 4.43
N LEU A 86 -6.36 -9.14 4.43
CA LEU A 86 -5.29 -8.92 3.46
C LEU A 86 -5.72 -9.48 2.10
N LEU A 87 -5.87 -8.62 1.11
CA LEU A 87 -6.41 -8.96 -0.21
C LEU A 87 -5.31 -9.39 -1.18
N VAL A 88 -4.21 -8.65 -1.21
CA VAL A 88 -3.06 -8.91 -2.07
C VAL A 88 -1.80 -8.38 -1.41
N HIS A 89 -0.69 -9.10 -1.53
CA HIS A 89 0.60 -8.69 -0.98
C HIS A 89 1.75 -9.36 -1.73
N THR A 90 2.94 -8.78 -1.62
CA THR A 90 4.16 -9.34 -2.18
C THR A 90 4.66 -10.58 -1.42
N GLY A 91 4.30 -10.70 -0.15
CA GLY A 91 5.00 -11.60 0.77
C GLY A 91 6.35 -10.99 1.16
N ALA A 92 7.20 -11.76 1.85
CA ALA A 92 8.53 -11.30 2.22
C ALA A 92 9.44 -11.23 0.98
N ILE A 93 9.81 -10.02 0.60
CA ILE A 93 10.80 -9.75 -0.46
C ILE A 93 12.14 -9.47 0.21
N THR A 94 13.21 -10.09 -0.28
CA THR A 94 14.57 -9.79 0.19
C THR A 94 15.01 -8.37 -0.17
N THR A 95 15.64 -7.68 0.77
CA THR A 95 16.24 -6.36 0.57
C THR A 95 17.73 -6.43 0.22
N ALA A 96 18.24 -7.60 -0.19
CA ALA A 96 19.66 -7.83 -0.46
C ALA A 96 20.20 -7.13 -1.72
N SER A 97 19.34 -6.45 -2.48
CA SER A 97 19.73 -5.70 -3.68
C SER A 97 18.97 -4.37 -3.76
N ALA A 98 19.66 -3.31 -4.20
CA ALA A 98 19.05 -2.04 -4.54
C ALA A 98 18.63 -2.11 -6.01
N ALA A 99 17.34 -2.36 -6.25
CA ALA A 99 16.79 -2.60 -7.57
C ALA A 99 15.28 -2.29 -7.60
N VAL A 100 14.76 -2.16 -8.82
CA VAL A 100 13.34 -2.31 -9.09
C VAL A 100 13.00 -3.80 -8.98
N ILE A 101 12.06 -4.13 -8.10
CA ILE A 101 11.67 -5.50 -7.79
C ILE A 101 10.24 -5.71 -8.24
N SER A 102 10.05 -6.70 -9.09
CA SER A 102 8.74 -7.12 -9.59
C SER A 102 8.36 -8.45 -8.96
N THR A 103 7.19 -8.49 -8.32
CA THR A 103 6.68 -9.66 -7.60
C THR A 103 5.37 -10.11 -8.22
N THR A 104 5.34 -11.32 -8.76
CA THR A 104 4.11 -11.96 -9.24
C THR A 104 3.28 -12.42 -8.04
N VAL A 105 1.97 -12.17 -8.10
CA VAL A 105 0.99 -12.56 -7.08
C VAL A 105 -0.16 -13.33 -7.71
N THR A 106 -0.88 -14.11 -6.89
CA THR A 106 -2.15 -14.69 -7.33
C THR A 106 -3.09 -13.57 -7.76
N ALA A 107 -3.78 -13.76 -8.88
CA ALA A 107 -4.66 -12.75 -9.44
C ALA A 107 -5.77 -12.38 -8.43
N VAL A 108 -5.84 -11.10 -8.05
CA VAL A 108 -6.86 -10.57 -7.16
C VAL A 108 -7.62 -9.46 -7.87
N THR A 109 -8.95 -9.56 -7.87
CA THR A 109 -9.82 -8.49 -8.37
C THR A 109 -10.19 -7.56 -7.22
N LEU A 110 -9.84 -6.29 -7.35
CA LEU A 110 -10.23 -5.23 -6.44
C LEU A 110 -11.36 -4.43 -7.07
N GLU A 111 -12.47 -4.32 -6.34
CA GLU A 111 -13.59 -3.48 -6.73
C GLU A 111 -13.30 -2.00 -6.40
N PRO A 112 -13.97 -1.04 -7.07
CA PRO A 112 -13.89 0.36 -6.65
C PRO A 112 -14.26 0.51 -5.17
N GLY A 113 -13.47 1.27 -4.42
CA GLY A 113 -13.68 1.43 -3.00
C GLY A 113 -12.47 1.99 -2.27
N VAL A 114 -12.61 2.05 -0.94
CA VAL A 114 -11.53 2.47 -0.04
C VAL A 114 -10.82 1.23 0.50
N TYR A 115 -9.50 1.28 0.58
CA TYR A 115 -8.65 0.21 1.08
C TYR A 115 -7.56 0.76 1.99
N TRP A 116 -6.82 -0.12 2.65
CA TRP A 116 -5.54 0.22 3.26
C TRP A 116 -4.41 -0.30 2.40
N PHE A 117 -3.55 0.60 1.94
CA PHE A 117 -2.21 0.23 1.53
C PHE A 117 -1.36 0.02 2.77
N ALA A 118 -0.65 -1.10 2.82
CA ALA A 118 0.24 -1.45 3.92
C ALA A 118 1.66 -1.66 3.41
N GLN A 119 2.62 -1.29 4.25
CA GLN A 119 4.03 -1.58 4.05
C GLN A 119 4.65 -2.00 5.38
N THR A 120 5.69 -2.82 5.29
CA THR A 120 6.45 -3.27 6.45
C THR A 120 7.88 -3.63 6.06
N ALA A 121 8.76 -3.67 7.05
CA ALA A 121 10.08 -4.25 6.95
C ALA A 121 10.51 -4.81 8.31
N ASP A 122 11.32 -5.87 8.29
CA ASP A 122 11.98 -6.42 9.49
C ASP A 122 13.26 -5.64 9.87
N THR A 123 13.41 -4.43 9.32
CA THR A 123 14.52 -3.52 9.57
C THR A 123 14.06 -2.07 9.50
N THR A 124 14.87 -1.15 9.99
CA THR A 124 14.44 0.24 10.28
C THR A 124 15.35 1.29 9.69
N THR A 125 16.63 1.29 10.01
CA THR A 125 17.44 2.52 9.89
C THR A 125 18.34 2.62 8.67
N THR A 126 18.44 1.56 7.87
CA THR A 126 19.34 1.53 6.69
C THR A 126 18.62 1.17 5.40
N LEU A 127 17.47 0.49 5.49
CA LEU A 127 16.65 0.19 4.32
C LEU A 127 15.94 1.45 3.88
N THR A 128 16.17 1.85 2.64
CA THR A 128 15.37 2.90 2.02
C THR A 128 14.75 2.40 0.73
N MET A 129 13.53 2.88 0.47
CA MET A 129 12.74 2.54 -0.68
C MET A 129 12.29 3.81 -1.40
N ARG A 130 11.95 3.66 -2.68
CA ARG A 130 11.24 4.70 -3.41
C ARG A 130 9.90 4.95 -2.73
N GLN A 131 9.69 6.19 -2.34
CA GLN A 131 8.48 6.65 -1.66
C GLN A 131 7.83 7.77 -2.45
N VAL A 132 6.61 8.02 -2.06
CA VAL A 132 5.81 9.10 -2.61
C VAL A 132 6.22 10.38 -1.93
N GLY A 133 6.48 11.41 -2.74
CA GLY A 133 6.67 12.76 -2.25
C GLY A 133 5.39 13.30 -1.63
N ALA A 134 5.37 13.43 -0.31
CA ALA A 134 4.37 14.20 0.41
C ALA A 134 5.08 15.25 1.28
N VAL A 135 4.48 16.42 1.41
CA VAL A 135 4.93 17.41 2.40
C VAL A 135 4.59 16.87 3.79
N THR A 136 5.49 16.97 4.77
CA THR A 136 5.34 16.37 6.10
C THR A 136 4.02 16.72 6.80
N ASN A 137 3.49 17.92 6.55
CA ASN A 137 2.23 18.39 7.16
C ASN A 137 0.97 17.75 6.56
N SER A 138 1.10 17.04 5.43
CA SER A 138 -0.04 16.48 4.71
C SER A 138 -0.71 15.34 5.50
N LEU A 139 0.07 14.40 6.04
CA LEU A 139 -0.46 13.29 6.85
C LEU A 139 -1.07 13.78 8.17
N ALA A 140 -0.48 14.82 8.77
CA ALA A 140 -1.02 15.45 9.96
C ALA A 140 -2.39 16.08 9.68
N PHE A 141 -2.53 16.78 8.55
CA PHE A 141 -3.81 17.32 8.11
C PHE A 141 -4.84 16.21 7.83
N GLN A 142 -4.44 15.11 7.20
CA GLN A 142 -5.34 13.99 6.91
C GLN A 142 -5.86 13.29 8.18
N ASN A 143 -5.03 13.21 9.21
CA ASN A 143 -5.41 12.66 10.51
C ASN A 143 -6.00 13.72 11.47
N ALA A 144 -6.17 14.98 11.05
CA ALA A 144 -6.70 16.04 11.92
C ALA A 144 -8.20 15.89 12.21
N GLY A 145 -8.92 15.05 11.45
CA GLY A 145 -10.30 14.69 11.71
C GLY A 145 -10.44 13.53 12.71
N SER A 146 -11.67 13.05 12.90
CA SER A 146 -11.97 11.87 13.74
C SER A 146 -11.61 10.54 13.09
N GLU A 147 -11.30 10.55 11.79
CA GLU A 147 -10.97 9.35 11.01
C GLU A 147 -9.47 9.28 10.77
N ILE A 148 -8.89 8.11 11.07
CA ILE A 148 -7.48 7.83 10.81
C ILE A 148 -7.34 7.52 9.32
N ARG A 149 -6.48 8.24 8.63
CA ARG A 149 -6.16 8.05 7.20
C ARG A 149 -4.76 7.49 6.99
N SER A 150 -3.86 7.67 7.96
CA SER A 150 -2.54 7.02 7.99
C SER A 150 -2.14 6.65 9.41
N GLY A 151 -1.44 5.54 9.57
CA GLY A 151 -1.10 5.08 10.91
C GLY A 151 -0.18 3.89 10.99
N THR A 152 -0.02 3.42 12.22
CA THR A 152 0.64 2.17 12.57
C THR A 152 -0.44 1.17 12.98
N ALA A 153 -0.42 -0.01 12.37
CA ALA A 153 -1.29 -1.11 12.74
C ALA A 153 -0.78 -1.79 14.03
N ALA A 154 -1.69 -2.27 14.89
CA ALA A 154 -1.34 -2.94 16.14
C ALA A 154 -0.67 -4.30 15.93
N ASN A 155 -1.03 -5.00 14.85
CA ASN A 155 -0.42 -6.27 14.52
C ASN A 155 0.89 -6.04 13.74
N SER A 156 1.98 -6.57 14.28
CA SER A 156 3.30 -6.56 13.63
C SER A 156 3.38 -7.53 12.46
N SER A 157 4.31 -7.29 11.55
CA SER A 157 4.75 -8.31 10.62
C SER A 157 5.54 -9.41 11.32
N SER A 158 5.85 -10.47 10.59
CA SER A 158 6.81 -11.49 11.02
C SER A 158 7.81 -11.70 9.90
N SER A 159 9.06 -11.27 10.11
CA SER A 159 10.15 -11.39 9.12
C SER A 159 9.77 -10.78 7.77
N GLY A 160 9.23 -9.55 7.81
CA GLY A 160 8.78 -8.82 6.63
C GLY A 160 7.48 -9.34 6.01
N VAL A 161 6.81 -10.34 6.58
CA VAL A 161 5.48 -10.81 6.12
C VAL A 161 4.37 -10.01 6.79
N LEU A 162 3.54 -9.35 5.98
CA LEU A 162 2.36 -8.61 6.44
C LEU A 162 1.38 -9.54 7.20
N PRO A 163 0.79 -9.09 8.34
CA PRO A 163 -0.13 -9.90 9.12
C PRO A 163 -1.47 -10.12 8.41
N ALA A 164 -2.23 -11.15 8.78
CA ALA A 164 -3.55 -11.41 8.16
C ALA A 164 -4.57 -10.30 8.43
N THR A 165 -4.46 -9.62 9.58
CA THR A 165 -5.28 -8.48 9.99
C THR A 165 -4.40 -7.37 10.56
N LEU A 166 -4.87 -6.13 10.49
CA LEU A 166 -4.15 -4.94 11.00
C LEU A 166 -4.35 -4.71 12.51
N GLY A 167 -5.47 -5.18 13.07
CA GLY A 167 -5.89 -4.79 14.41
C GLY A 167 -6.23 -3.29 14.50
N THR A 168 -6.12 -2.70 15.68
CA THR A 168 -6.34 -1.27 15.88
C THR A 168 -5.26 -0.45 15.15
N ILE A 169 -5.65 0.57 14.42
CA ILE A 169 -4.72 1.49 13.76
C ILE A 169 -4.58 2.74 14.63
N THR A 170 -3.35 3.11 14.97
CA THR A 170 -3.02 4.35 15.69
C THR A 170 -2.50 5.38 14.70
N ALA A 171 -3.04 6.61 14.75
CA ALA A 171 -2.67 7.68 13.84
C ALA A 171 -1.15 7.96 13.87
N SER A 172 -0.55 8.14 12.69
CA SER A 172 0.86 8.45 12.59
C SER A 172 1.21 9.20 11.30
N VAL A 173 2.28 9.98 11.37
CA VAL A 173 2.70 10.94 10.33
C VAL A 173 4.19 10.83 9.98
N SER A 174 4.90 9.87 10.58
CA SER A 174 6.37 9.79 10.50
C SER A 174 6.88 9.02 9.28
N ARG A 175 6.01 8.36 8.52
CA ARG A 175 6.38 7.54 7.35
C ARG A 175 5.48 7.85 6.17
N PHE A 176 6.05 7.77 4.99
CA PHE A 176 5.35 7.96 3.73
C PHE A 176 5.13 6.61 3.03
N PRO A 177 4.09 6.50 2.20
CA PRO A 177 3.82 5.30 1.45
C PRO A 177 4.94 5.04 0.43
N VAL A 178 5.43 3.80 0.42
CA VAL A 178 6.30 3.25 -0.61
C VAL A 178 5.58 3.30 -1.94
N LEU A 179 6.32 3.67 -2.99
CA LEU A 179 5.80 3.62 -4.34
C LEU A 179 5.63 2.14 -4.73
N ALA A 180 4.38 1.71 -4.83
CA ALA A 180 4.00 0.37 -5.24
C ALA A 180 3.04 0.43 -6.44
N LEU A 181 3.51 -0.09 -7.57
CA LEU A 181 2.72 -0.23 -8.79
C LEU A 181 1.96 -1.55 -8.74
N PHE A 182 0.63 -1.50 -8.82
CA PHE A 182 -0.22 -2.69 -8.88
C PHE A 182 -0.67 -2.87 -10.33
N ALA A 183 -0.09 -3.88 -10.98
CA ALA A 183 -0.25 -4.17 -12.40
C ALA A 183 -1.05 -5.47 -12.61
N PRO A 184 -1.80 -5.56 -13.74
CA PRO A 184 -2.62 -6.71 -14.08
C PRO A 184 -1.85 -7.94 -14.54
#